data_AF-A0A5P1FJ88-F1
#
_entry.id   AF-A0A5P1FJ88-F1
#
_cell.length_a   1.000
_cell.length_b   1.000
_cell.length_c   1.000
_cell.angle_alpha   90.00
_cell.angle_beta   90.00
_cell.angle_gamma   90.00
#
_symmetry.space_group_name_H-M   'P 1'
#
loop_
_entity.id
_entity.type
_entity.pdbx_description
1 polymer ?
#
loop_
_entity_poly.entity_id
_entity_poly.type
_entity_poly.pdbx_seq_one_letter_code
_entity_poly.pdbx_strand_id
1 'polypeptide(L)'
;MTAFGEWKCYSFVGWVRGVGPGRRQAGGGHDNGRKNGGKGTSTCWFHRALETALALGIAQEIGSKVPFCPMVGSEVYSSEVKKTEVLMENFRRAIGLRIKENKEVYEGEVTELSPEEAESTTGGYGKSISHIIIGLKTVKGTKQLKLDPTIYDALIKEKVAVGDVIYIEANSGAVKRVGRCDTFATEFDLEAEEYVPIPKGEVHKKKEIVQDVTLHDLDAANAHPQGGQDILSLMGQMMKPRKTEITDKLRQEINKVVNRYIDEGIAELVPGVLFIDEVHMLDMECFSYLNRALESSISPIVIFATNRGICNVRGTDMTSPHGIPVDLLDRLVIIRTETYGPTEMIQIMAIRAQVEELVIDEESLAYLGEIGQQASLRHALQLLSPASIVARTNGRDKICKSDVEEVNALYLDAKSSARLLQEQHERYIT
;
A
#
# COMPACT_ATOMS: atom_id res chain seq x y z
N MET A 1 -12.64 21.14 15.94
CA MET A 1 -12.51 21.19 17.42
C MET A 1 -13.84 20.69 17.97
N THR A 2 -14.02 19.50 18.52
CA THR A 2 -13.17 18.63 19.34
C THR A 2 -13.82 17.24 19.30
N ALA A 3 -13.21 16.23 18.65
CA ALA A 3 -13.64 14.82 18.74
C ALA A 3 -12.58 13.84 18.18
N PHE A 4 -11.29 14.10 18.43
CA PHE A 4 -10.21 13.14 18.11
C PHE A 4 -9.15 13.16 19.22
N GLY A 5 -9.63 13.22 20.47
CA GLY A 5 -8.80 13.03 21.65
C GLY A 5 -9.08 11.66 22.24
N GLU A 6 -8.03 10.84 22.38
CA GLU A 6 -7.96 9.63 23.23
C GLU A 6 -8.53 8.31 22.73
N TRP A 7 -8.28 7.88 21.48
CA TRP A 7 -8.47 6.46 21.09
C TRP A 7 -7.38 6.04 20.10
N LYS A 8 -6.33 5.34 20.58
CA LYS A 8 -5.11 5.00 19.82
C LYS A 8 -5.07 3.57 19.22
N CYS A 9 -6.12 2.76 19.36
CA CYS A 9 -6.16 1.40 18.80
C CYS A 9 -7.58 1.00 18.41
N TYR A 10 -7.77 0.55 17.16
CA TYR A 10 -9.00 -0.11 16.69
C TYR A 10 -8.63 -1.50 16.16
N SER A 11 -9.18 -2.56 16.72
CA SER A 11 -8.96 -3.94 16.26
C SER A 11 -10.23 -4.61 15.77
N PHE A 12 -10.08 -5.52 14.82
CA PHE A 12 -11.13 -6.33 14.22
C PHE A 12 -10.62 -7.80 14.12
N VAL A 13 -11.39 -8.81 13.69
CA VAL A 13 -12.40 -9.56 14.46
C VAL A 13 -11.82 -10.92 14.87
N GLY A 14 -12.33 -11.54 15.94
CA GLY A 14 -12.45 -13.00 16.03
C GLY A 14 -13.57 -13.39 17.02
N TRP A 15 -14.18 -14.58 16.89
CA TRP A 15 -15.20 -15.09 17.83
C TRP A 15 -14.90 -16.52 18.32
N VAL A 16 -15.32 -16.82 19.56
CA VAL A 16 -15.77 -18.18 19.98
C VAL A 16 -17.01 -18.05 20.86
N ARG A 17 -17.98 -18.92 20.56
CA ARG A 17 -19.21 -19.20 21.30
C ARG A 17 -18.88 -19.73 22.71
N GLY A 18 -19.05 -18.90 23.73
CA GLY A 18 -19.15 -19.34 25.12
C GLY A 18 -20.61 -19.61 25.48
N VAL A 19 -20.87 -20.80 26.00
CA VAL A 19 -22.16 -21.24 26.56
C VAL A 19 -22.67 -20.21 27.60
N GLY A 20 -24.00 -20.06 27.69
CA GLY A 20 -24.70 -19.04 28.50
C GLY A 20 -24.34 -18.98 30.01
N PRO A 21 -24.91 -17.99 30.73
CA PRO A 21 -24.32 -17.45 31.95
C PRO A 21 -24.57 -18.32 33.18
N GLY A 22 -23.52 -18.64 33.93
CA GLY A 22 -23.61 -19.32 35.23
C GLY A 22 -22.47 -18.87 36.14
N ARG A 23 -22.82 -18.25 37.28
CA ARG A 23 -21.92 -17.67 38.28
C ARG A 23 -21.05 -18.73 38.99
N ARG A 24 -19.82 -18.31 39.34
CA ARG A 24 -19.02 -18.61 40.55
C ARG A 24 -19.14 -20.01 41.21
N GLN A 25 -18.04 -20.76 41.29
CA GLN A 25 -17.19 -20.97 42.50
C GLN A 25 -16.30 -22.22 42.34
N ALA A 26 -15.16 -22.19 43.04
CA ALA A 26 -14.15 -23.23 43.11
C ALA A 26 -14.63 -24.53 43.79
N GLY A 27 -14.08 -25.67 43.39
CA GLY A 27 -14.20 -26.95 44.07
C GLY A 27 -13.54 -28.07 43.27
N GLY A 28 -12.53 -28.72 43.85
CA GLY A 28 -11.79 -29.82 43.22
C GLY A 28 -12.58 -31.13 43.12
N GLY A 29 -12.18 -31.98 42.18
CA GLY A 29 -12.66 -33.34 42.02
C GLY A 29 -11.95 -34.04 40.86
N HIS A 30 -11.22 -35.10 41.19
CA HIS A 30 -10.67 -36.09 40.26
C HIS A 30 -11.80 -36.73 39.43
N ASP A 31 -11.61 -36.89 38.10
CA ASP A 31 -12.04 -38.11 37.41
C ASP A 31 -11.31 -38.34 36.07
N ASN A 32 -11.24 -39.62 35.73
CA ASN A 32 -10.38 -40.32 34.78
C ASN A 32 -10.42 -39.90 33.31
N GLY A 33 -9.31 -40.20 32.64
CA GLY A 33 -9.07 -39.93 31.23
C GLY A 33 -10.01 -40.61 30.24
N ARG A 34 -10.16 -39.94 29.09
CA ARG A 34 -10.37 -40.54 27.78
C ARG A 34 -9.82 -39.58 26.72
N LYS A 35 -8.71 -39.98 26.12
CA LYS A 35 -8.26 -39.47 24.81
C LYS A 35 -9.42 -39.62 23.83
N ASN A 36 -9.83 -38.53 23.20
CA ASN A 36 -10.58 -38.58 21.93
C ASN A 36 -10.06 -37.46 21.05
N GLY A 37 -9.29 -37.86 20.04
CA GLY A 37 -8.91 -37.02 18.91
C GLY A 37 -10.08 -36.75 17.98
N GLY A 38 -9.85 -35.83 17.05
CA GLY A 38 -10.72 -35.61 15.88
C GLY A 38 -11.95 -34.75 16.17
N LYS A 39 -11.80 -33.42 16.19
CA LYS A 39 -12.90 -32.50 15.86
C LYS A 39 -12.36 -31.42 14.92
N GLY A 40 -12.67 -31.58 13.63
CA GLY A 40 -12.30 -30.68 12.56
C GLY A 40 -12.85 -29.28 12.78
N THR A 41 -11.95 -28.31 12.71
CA THR A 41 -12.18 -26.86 12.70
C THR A 41 -12.73 -26.45 11.33
N SER A 42 -14.03 -26.63 11.10
CA SER A 42 -14.68 -26.34 9.80
C SER A 42 -15.28 -24.91 9.68
N THR A 43 -15.03 -24.01 10.63
CA THR A 43 -15.74 -22.71 10.70
C THR A 43 -14.90 -21.45 10.43
N CYS A 44 -13.61 -21.54 10.10
CA CYS A 44 -12.73 -20.35 10.00
C CYS A 44 -12.50 -19.78 8.58
N TRP A 45 -12.99 -20.44 7.53
CA TRP A 45 -12.70 -20.04 6.14
C TRP A 45 -13.66 -18.97 5.59
N PHE A 46 -14.85 -18.83 6.16
CA PHE A 46 -15.86 -17.83 5.75
C PHE A 46 -15.45 -16.40 6.15
N HIS A 47 -14.65 -16.24 7.21
CA HIS A 47 -14.37 -14.95 7.87
C HIS A 47 -13.28 -14.10 7.21
N ARG A 48 -12.28 -14.71 6.55
CA ARG A 48 -11.10 -13.96 6.06
C ARG A 48 -11.44 -12.88 5.02
N ALA A 49 -12.41 -13.13 4.14
CA ALA A 49 -12.69 -12.21 3.03
C ALA A 49 -13.29 -10.87 3.50
N LEU A 50 -14.01 -10.85 4.62
CA LEU A 50 -14.71 -9.67 5.09
C LEU A 50 -13.78 -8.67 5.80
N GLU A 51 -12.89 -9.18 6.66
CA GLU A 51 -11.98 -8.35 7.45
C GLU A 51 -11.05 -7.54 6.53
N THR A 52 -10.49 -8.19 5.51
CA THR A 52 -9.69 -7.53 4.48
C THR A 52 -10.53 -6.56 3.63
N ALA A 53 -11.77 -6.92 3.27
CA ALA A 53 -12.65 -6.03 2.50
C ALA A 53 -13.00 -4.74 3.26
N LEU A 54 -13.27 -4.83 4.56
CA LEU A 54 -13.51 -3.67 5.41
C LEU A 54 -12.26 -2.79 5.53
N ALA A 55 -11.09 -3.40 5.73
CA ALA A 55 -9.83 -2.67 5.79
C ALA A 55 -9.54 -1.91 4.48
N LEU A 56 -9.78 -2.55 3.33
CA LEU A 56 -9.65 -1.91 2.02
C LEU A 56 -10.73 -0.84 1.79
N GLY A 57 -11.94 -1.03 2.29
CA GLY A 57 -13.00 -0.01 2.26
C GLY A 57 -12.61 1.23 3.07
N ILE A 58 -12.03 1.04 4.25
CA ILE A 58 -11.47 2.12 5.06
C ILE A 58 -10.34 2.82 4.30
N ALA A 59 -9.44 2.08 3.67
CA ALA A 59 -8.35 2.65 2.86
C ALA A 59 -8.87 3.54 1.73
N GLN A 60 -9.93 3.11 1.04
CA GLN A 60 -10.56 3.88 -0.02
C GLN A 60 -11.25 5.15 0.50
N GLU A 61 -11.95 5.07 1.63
CA GLU A 61 -12.68 6.20 2.22
C GLU A 61 -11.74 7.29 2.76
N ILE A 62 -10.60 6.89 3.35
CA ILE A 62 -9.58 7.82 3.84
C ILE A 62 -8.89 8.55 2.66
N GLY A 63 -8.81 7.89 1.50
CA GLY A 63 -8.24 8.45 0.27
C GLY A 63 -6.71 8.41 0.20
N SER A 64 -6.16 8.86 -0.93
CA SER A 64 -4.72 8.75 -1.25
C SER A 64 -3.79 9.66 -0.44
N LYS A 65 -4.35 10.56 0.37
CA LYS A 65 -3.61 11.57 1.15
C LYS A 65 -3.05 11.04 2.47
N VAL A 66 -3.51 9.88 2.91
CA VAL A 66 -3.11 9.24 4.16
C VAL A 66 -2.50 7.89 3.83
N PRO A 67 -1.33 7.55 4.39
CA PRO A 67 -0.71 6.28 4.08
C PRO A 67 -1.51 5.11 4.66
N PHE A 68 -1.80 4.12 3.82
CA PHE A 68 -2.38 2.85 4.22
C PHE A 68 -1.39 1.74 3.89
N CYS A 69 -0.94 1.01 4.92
CA CYS A 69 0.06 -0.05 4.78
C CYS A 69 -0.56 -1.39 5.16
N PRO A 70 -0.95 -2.23 4.19
CA PRO A 70 -1.35 -3.61 4.46
C PRO A 70 -0.10 -4.50 4.60
N MET A 71 -0.09 -5.35 5.62
CA MET A 71 0.91 -6.40 5.83
C MET A 71 0.24 -7.68 6.31
N VAL A 72 0.79 -8.85 5.95
CA VAL A 72 0.37 -10.13 6.52
C VAL A 72 1.32 -10.52 7.65
N GLY A 73 0.80 -11.08 8.75
CA GLY A 73 1.58 -11.47 9.92
C GLY A 73 2.72 -12.45 9.62
N SER A 74 2.64 -13.24 8.53
CA SER A 74 3.73 -14.11 8.10
C SER A 74 4.89 -13.39 7.40
N GLU A 75 4.73 -12.14 6.97
CA GLU A 75 5.78 -11.38 6.27
C GLU A 75 6.94 -10.98 7.19
N VAL A 76 6.74 -10.98 8.50
CA VAL A 76 7.78 -10.65 9.48
C VAL A 76 8.93 -11.66 9.50
N TYR A 77 8.69 -12.88 9.01
CA TYR A 77 9.71 -13.92 8.97
C TYR A 77 10.56 -13.79 7.70
N SER A 78 11.67 -13.07 7.83
CA SER A 78 12.67 -12.92 6.77
C SER A 78 13.99 -13.58 7.15
N SER A 79 14.72 -14.08 6.14
CA SER A 79 16.11 -14.54 6.30
C SER A 79 17.13 -13.41 6.22
N GLU A 80 16.76 -12.25 5.67
CA GLU A 80 17.67 -11.12 5.43
C GLU A 80 17.70 -10.12 6.59
N VAL A 81 16.55 -9.91 7.24
CA VAL A 81 16.34 -8.88 8.27
C VAL A 81 15.63 -9.45 9.47
N LYS A 82 15.88 -8.90 10.66
CA LYS A 82 15.16 -9.26 11.89
C LYS A 82 13.65 -9.02 11.78
N LYS A 83 12.86 -9.85 12.47
CA LYS A 83 11.39 -9.72 12.54
C LYS A 83 10.93 -8.33 13.02
N THR A 84 11.61 -7.80 14.04
CA THR A 84 11.32 -6.48 14.59
C THR A 84 11.61 -5.36 13.61
N GLU A 85 12.58 -5.56 12.71
CA GLU A 85 12.93 -4.58 11.68
C GLU A 85 11.84 -4.49 10.61
N VAL A 86 11.31 -5.64 10.17
CA VAL A 86 10.16 -5.67 9.22
C VAL A 86 8.94 -4.97 9.81
N LEU A 87 8.66 -5.17 11.10
CA LEU A 87 7.59 -4.46 11.79
C LEU A 87 7.88 -2.95 11.83
N MET A 88 9.09 -2.56 12.23
CA MET A 88 9.50 -1.16 12.31
C MET A 88 9.38 -0.44 10.96
N GLU A 89 9.79 -1.12 9.88
CA GLU A 89 9.67 -0.65 8.50
C GLU A 89 8.22 -0.34 8.13
N ASN A 90 7.29 -1.26 8.41
CA ASN A 90 5.87 -1.07 8.12
C ASN A 90 5.23 0.02 8.99
N PHE A 91 5.63 0.16 10.27
CA PHE A 91 5.23 1.30 11.10
C PHE A 91 5.67 2.63 10.49
N ARG A 92 6.90 2.71 9.98
CA ARG A 92 7.45 3.92 9.34
C ARG A 92 6.77 4.24 8.01
N ARG A 93 6.35 3.23 7.25
CA ARG A 93 5.55 3.39 6.02
C ARG A 93 4.15 3.91 6.30
N ALA A 94 3.55 3.48 7.40
CA ALA A 94 2.23 3.93 7.84
C ALA A 94 2.24 5.34 8.48
N ILE A 95 3.38 6.01 8.59
CA ILE A 95 3.48 7.39 9.10
C ILE A 95 3.89 8.31 7.96
N GLY A 96 3.00 9.23 7.61
CA GLY A 96 3.21 10.23 6.57
C GLY A 96 3.67 11.56 7.16
N LEU A 97 4.44 12.29 6.38
CA LEU A 97 4.86 13.65 6.61
C LEU A 97 4.47 14.48 5.38
N ARG A 98 3.61 15.47 5.58
CA ARG A 98 3.20 16.42 4.55
C ARG A 98 4.06 17.66 4.66
N ILE A 99 5.00 17.82 3.73
CA ILE A 99 5.90 18.98 3.68
C ILE A 99 5.28 20.01 2.74
N LYS A 100 5.11 21.24 3.23
CA LYS A 100 4.66 22.38 2.43
C LYS A 100 5.84 23.28 2.17
N GLU A 101 6.31 23.30 0.92
CA GLU A 101 7.44 24.13 0.52
C GLU A 101 7.01 25.15 -0.53
N ASN A 102 7.35 26.42 -0.30
CA ASN A 102 7.13 27.46 -1.29
C ASN A 102 8.37 27.59 -2.16
N LYS A 103 8.24 27.18 -3.43
CA LYS A 103 9.33 27.23 -4.40
C LYS A 103 9.11 28.37 -5.38
N GLU A 104 10.17 29.13 -5.66
CA GLU A 104 10.18 30.14 -6.71
C GLU A 104 10.56 29.47 -8.03
N VAL A 105 9.69 29.61 -9.03
CA VAL A 105 9.79 28.85 -10.28
C VAL A 105 9.64 29.77 -11.47
N TYR A 106 10.45 29.49 -12.50
CA TYR A 106 10.33 30.10 -13.80
C TYR A 106 9.75 29.06 -14.76
N GLU A 107 8.59 29.37 -15.35
CA GLU A 107 7.91 28.47 -16.28
C GLU A 107 7.53 29.24 -17.55
N GLY A 108 7.84 28.66 -18.69
CA GLY A 108 7.53 29.28 -19.97
C GLY A 108 8.03 28.48 -21.15
N GLU A 109 7.53 28.86 -22.32
CA GLU A 109 8.06 28.43 -23.61
C GLU A 109 9.41 29.12 -23.86
N VAL A 110 10.42 28.35 -24.26
CA VAL A 110 11.75 28.87 -24.61
C VAL A 110 11.68 29.56 -25.97
N THR A 111 11.88 30.88 -25.99
CA THR A 111 11.94 31.68 -27.23
C THR A 111 13.36 31.85 -27.75
N GLU A 112 14.32 31.88 -26.82
CA GLU A 112 15.72 32.19 -27.08
C GLU A 112 16.56 31.37 -26.11
N LEU A 113 17.61 30.73 -26.63
CA LEU A 113 18.64 30.06 -25.83
C LEU A 113 20.00 30.41 -26.44
N SER A 114 20.75 31.29 -25.78
CA SER A 114 22.06 31.76 -26.26
C SER A 114 23.09 31.75 -25.13
N PRO A 115 24.13 30.90 -25.21
CA PRO A 115 25.25 30.94 -24.28
C PRO A 115 26.21 32.08 -24.65
N GLU A 116 26.58 32.92 -23.67
CA GLU A 116 27.65 33.92 -23.84
C GLU A 116 28.99 33.33 -23.41
N GLU A 117 29.88 33.12 -24.38
CA GLU A 117 31.25 32.65 -24.17
C GLU A 117 32.16 33.82 -23.72
N ALA A 118 32.99 33.59 -22.70
CA ALA A 118 34.06 34.49 -22.31
C ALA A 118 35.43 33.80 -22.42
N GLU A 119 36.47 34.59 -22.67
CA GLU A 119 37.85 34.10 -22.67
C GLU A 119 38.26 33.68 -21.26
N SER A 120 38.79 32.46 -21.14
CA SER A 120 39.22 31.90 -19.87
C SER A 120 40.47 32.62 -19.35
N THR A 121 40.45 33.06 -18.09
CA THR A 121 41.59 33.72 -17.43
C THR A 121 42.76 32.78 -17.13
N THR A 122 42.54 31.47 -17.23
CA THR A 122 43.56 30.43 -17.05
C THR A 122 43.94 29.92 -18.43
N GLY A 123 45.11 30.34 -18.94
CA GLY A 123 45.57 30.20 -20.34
C GLY A 123 45.66 28.77 -20.91
N GLY A 124 44.52 28.11 -21.08
CA GLY A 124 44.31 26.90 -21.85
C GLY A 124 43.25 27.15 -22.92
N TYR A 125 43.42 26.54 -24.10
CA TYR A 125 42.57 26.68 -25.28
C TYR A 125 41.16 26.09 -25.08
N GLY A 126 40.36 26.68 -24.19
CA GLY A 126 38.97 26.30 -23.93
C GLY A 126 38.11 27.55 -23.75
N LYS A 127 37.10 27.69 -24.61
CA LYS A 127 36.02 28.67 -24.46
C LYS A 127 35.23 28.32 -23.20
N SER A 128 35.19 29.21 -22.22
CA SER A 128 34.39 29.03 -21.00
C SER A 128 33.09 29.82 -21.13
N ILE A 129 31.96 29.19 -20.84
CA ILE A 129 30.64 29.86 -20.85
C ILE A 129 30.55 30.72 -19.59
N SER A 130 30.25 32.00 -19.77
CA SER A 130 30.18 32.97 -18.67
C SER A 130 28.78 33.08 -18.07
N HIS A 131 27.76 33.07 -18.91
CA HIS A 131 26.35 33.05 -18.52
C HIS A 131 25.48 32.71 -19.73
N ILE A 132 24.22 32.34 -19.49
CA ILE A 132 23.26 32.01 -20.53
C ILE A 132 22.12 33.00 -20.51
N ILE A 133 21.76 33.48 -21.69
CA ILE A 133 20.55 34.26 -21.87
C ILE A 133 19.47 33.30 -22.36
N ILE A 134 18.41 33.19 -21.56
CA ILE A 134 17.21 32.44 -21.92
C ILE A 134 16.00 33.37 -21.98
N GLY A 135 15.26 33.32 -23.08
CA GLY A 135 13.98 33.99 -23.22
C GLY A 135 12.85 33.03 -22.89
N LEU A 136 12.01 33.36 -21.90
CA LEU A 136 10.83 32.58 -21.54
C LEU A 136 9.56 33.38 -21.85
N LYS A 137 8.59 32.71 -22.47
CA LYS A 137 7.29 33.27 -22.86
C LYS A 137 6.14 32.53 -22.22
N THR A 138 5.19 33.28 -21.70
CA THR A 138 3.88 32.79 -21.27
C THR A 138 2.77 33.59 -21.96
N VAL A 139 1.51 33.22 -21.73
CA VAL A 139 0.35 33.98 -22.25
C VAL A 139 0.33 35.42 -21.72
N LYS A 140 0.83 35.65 -20.50
CA LYS A 140 0.80 36.97 -19.86
C LYS A 140 1.96 37.88 -20.26
N GLY A 141 3.10 37.32 -20.67
CA GLY A 141 4.26 38.12 -21.03
C GLY A 141 5.51 37.31 -21.29
N THR A 142 6.55 38.00 -21.74
CA THR A 142 7.88 37.47 -22.05
C THR A 142 8.90 38.03 -21.08
N LYS A 143 9.85 37.21 -20.62
CA LYS A 143 10.95 37.63 -19.75
C LYS A 143 12.25 36.99 -20.20
N GLN A 144 13.28 37.80 -20.37
CA GLN A 144 14.65 37.32 -20.56
C GLN A 144 15.33 37.17 -19.20
N LEU A 145 16.01 36.04 -19.00
CA LEU A 145 16.72 35.69 -17.79
C LEU A 145 18.20 35.46 -18.12
N LYS A 146 19.07 35.95 -17.24
CA LYS A 146 20.49 35.59 -17.24
C LYS A 146 20.70 34.50 -16.21
N LEU A 147 21.10 33.31 -16.68
CA LEU A 147 21.30 32.12 -15.87
C LEU A 147 22.78 31.81 -15.72
N ASP A 148 23.11 31.14 -14.61
CA ASP A 148 24.46 30.69 -14.29
C ASP A 148 24.91 29.58 -15.27
N PRO A 149 26.21 29.48 -15.62
CA PRO A 149 26.74 28.43 -16.49
C PRO A 149 26.41 27.00 -16.03
N THR A 150 26.23 26.75 -14.73
CA THR A 150 25.86 25.42 -14.22
C THR A 150 24.50 24.93 -14.73
N ILE A 151 23.59 25.86 -15.06
CA ILE A 151 22.27 25.54 -15.60
C ILE A 151 22.38 25.11 -17.08
N TYR A 152 23.46 25.47 -17.77
CA TYR A 152 23.74 25.03 -19.15
C TYR A 152 23.74 23.51 -19.28
N ASP A 153 24.48 22.87 -18.38
CA ASP A 153 24.70 21.44 -18.42
C ASP A 153 23.39 20.70 -18.16
N ALA A 154 22.53 21.26 -17.30
CA ALA A 154 21.18 20.76 -17.07
C ALA A 154 20.29 20.89 -18.30
N LEU A 155 20.33 22.04 -19.01
CA LEU A 155 19.58 22.28 -20.24
C LEU A 155 20.00 21.32 -21.37
N ILE A 156 21.30 21.07 -21.52
CA ILE A 156 21.83 20.11 -22.49
C ILE A 156 21.40 18.69 -22.13
N LYS A 157 21.48 18.33 -20.85
CA LYS A 157 21.11 16.99 -20.38
C LYS A 157 19.64 16.68 -20.64
N GLU A 158 18.77 17.66 -20.44
CA GLU A 158 17.32 17.58 -20.71
C GLU A 158 16.98 17.81 -22.20
N LYS A 159 17.99 18.07 -23.05
CA LYS A 159 17.85 18.34 -24.50
C LYS A 159 16.82 19.42 -24.81
N VAL A 160 16.87 20.51 -24.05
CA VAL A 160 15.94 21.63 -24.23
C VAL A 160 16.22 22.37 -25.54
N ALA A 161 15.18 22.56 -26.35
CA ALA A 161 15.22 23.31 -27.59
C ALA A 161 14.29 24.54 -27.54
N VAL A 162 14.48 25.44 -28.51
CA VAL A 162 13.57 26.58 -28.72
C VAL A 162 12.19 26.03 -29.12
N GLY A 163 11.15 26.50 -28.46
CA GLY A 163 9.78 26.00 -28.61
C GLY A 163 9.36 24.97 -27.56
N ASP A 164 10.25 24.56 -26.66
CA ASP A 164 9.88 23.69 -25.53
C ASP A 164 9.32 24.49 -24.35
N VAL A 165 8.37 23.90 -23.63
CA VAL A 165 7.91 24.40 -22.33
C VAL A 165 8.79 23.79 -21.25
N ILE A 166 9.46 24.66 -20.50
CA ILE A 166 10.36 24.24 -19.42
C ILE A 166 9.97 24.82 -18.08
N TYR A 167 10.42 24.14 -17.04
CA TYR A 167 10.30 24.54 -15.65
C TYR A 167 11.72 24.63 -15.05
N ILE A 168 12.05 25.80 -14.50
CA ILE A 168 13.32 26.07 -13.82
C ILE A 168 13.04 26.46 -12.38
N GLU A 169 13.64 25.75 -11.44
CA GLU A 169 13.59 26.11 -10.01
C GLU A 169 14.68 27.13 -9.68
N ALA A 170 14.29 28.28 -9.10
CA ALA A 170 15.20 29.41 -8.87
C ALA A 170 16.31 29.08 -7.85
N ASN A 171 16.01 28.26 -6.84
CA ASN A 171 16.93 27.95 -5.75
C ASN A 171 17.93 26.83 -6.09
N SER A 172 17.47 25.79 -6.80
CA SER A 172 18.28 24.60 -7.11
C SER A 172 18.95 24.67 -8.47
N GLY A 173 18.46 25.54 -9.37
CA GLY A 173 18.89 25.55 -10.78
C GLY A 173 18.45 24.31 -11.56
N ALA A 174 17.60 23.44 -10.97
CA ALA A 174 17.11 22.25 -11.64
C ALA A 174 16.14 22.62 -12.77
N VAL A 175 16.40 22.08 -13.95
CA VAL A 175 15.57 22.27 -15.14
C VAL A 175 14.84 20.97 -15.45
N LYS A 176 13.56 21.09 -15.84
CA LYS A 176 12.75 19.97 -16.36
C LYS A 176 12.06 20.40 -17.65
N ARG A 177 12.21 19.59 -18.70
CA ARG A 177 11.44 19.73 -19.95
C ARG A 177 10.04 19.15 -19.72
N VAL A 178 9.00 19.98 -19.87
CA VAL A 178 7.60 19.54 -19.69
C VAL A 178 7.07 18.94 -20.99
N GLY A 179 7.46 19.49 -22.13
CA GLY A 179 7.06 19.02 -23.45
C GLY A 179 7.22 20.11 -24.50
N ARG A 180 6.81 19.83 -25.74
CA ARG A 180 6.89 20.79 -26.84
C ARG A 180 5.65 21.66 -26.87
N CYS A 181 5.80 22.93 -27.21
CA CYS A 181 4.66 23.85 -27.25
C CYS A 181 3.70 23.52 -28.41
N ASP A 182 2.38 23.50 -28.13
CA ASP A 182 1.31 23.22 -29.10
C ASP A 182 1.38 24.11 -30.36
N THR A 183 1.90 25.33 -30.24
CA THR A 183 2.05 26.26 -31.38
C THR A 183 2.99 25.75 -32.47
N PHE A 184 3.86 24.80 -32.13
CA PHE A 184 4.80 24.15 -33.04
C PHE A 184 4.33 22.77 -33.50
N ALA A 185 3.12 22.33 -33.10
CA ALA A 185 2.49 21.14 -33.63
C ALA A 185 2.10 21.38 -35.09
N THR A 186 3.02 21.12 -36.02
CA THR A 186 2.69 21.08 -37.44
C THR A 186 2.04 19.73 -37.78
N GLU A 187 1.07 19.72 -38.70
CA GLU A 187 0.35 18.50 -39.13
C GLU A 187 1.25 17.42 -39.79
N PHE A 188 2.56 17.67 -39.92
CA PHE A 188 3.52 16.81 -40.62
C PHE A 188 4.63 16.25 -39.72
N ASP A 189 4.59 16.48 -38.42
CA ASP A 189 5.60 15.95 -37.51
C ASP A 189 5.26 14.50 -37.12
N LEU A 190 6.05 13.54 -37.61
CA LEU A 190 5.94 12.11 -37.28
C LEU A 190 6.56 11.80 -35.89
N GLU A 191 7.09 12.81 -35.21
CA GLU A 191 7.69 12.67 -33.88
C GLU A 191 6.60 12.60 -32.79
N ALA A 192 6.65 11.53 -31.99
CA ALA A 192 5.76 11.30 -30.86
C ALA A 192 6.17 12.13 -29.62
N GLU A 193 6.37 13.43 -29.78
CA GLU A 193 6.63 14.33 -28.66
C GLU A 193 5.32 14.67 -27.91
N GLU A 194 5.40 14.83 -26.59
CA GLU A 194 4.27 15.26 -25.77
C GLU A 194 4.07 16.77 -25.94
N TYR A 195 2.97 17.14 -26.58
CA TYR A 195 2.60 18.54 -26.83
C TYR A 195 1.86 19.12 -25.62
N VAL A 196 2.30 20.30 -25.20
CA VAL A 196 1.85 20.99 -23.99
C VAL A 196 1.48 22.43 -24.33
N PRO A 197 0.34 22.94 -23.82
CA PRO A 197 -0.07 24.31 -24.06
C PRO A 197 0.84 25.33 -23.37
N ILE A 198 0.92 26.53 -23.95
CA ILE A 198 1.64 27.66 -23.35
C ILE A 198 1.11 27.93 -21.93
N PRO A 199 2.00 28.07 -20.92
CA PRO A 199 1.59 28.40 -19.56
C PRO A 199 0.77 29.70 -19.50
N LYS A 200 -0.37 29.66 -18.80
CA LYS A 200 -1.30 30.81 -18.66
C LYS A 200 -0.89 31.80 -17.55
N GLY A 201 0.12 31.45 -16.76
CA GLY A 201 0.61 32.24 -15.62
C GLY A 201 1.65 33.29 -15.99
N GLU A 202 2.17 33.96 -14.98
CA GLU A 202 3.39 34.76 -15.12
C GLU A 202 4.61 33.86 -15.27
N VAL A 203 5.64 34.34 -15.97
CA VAL A 203 6.89 33.60 -16.17
C VAL A 203 7.54 33.26 -14.83
N HIS A 204 7.57 34.23 -13.90
CA HIS A 204 8.06 34.02 -12.54
C HIS A 204 6.87 33.88 -11.60
N LYS A 205 6.75 32.74 -10.92
CA LYS A 205 5.67 32.49 -9.98
C LYS A 205 6.19 31.78 -8.73
N LYS A 206 5.54 32.05 -7.60
CA LYS A 206 5.73 31.27 -6.37
C LYS A 206 4.73 30.12 -6.41
N LYS A 207 5.22 28.89 -6.39
CA LYS A 207 4.39 27.67 -6.39
C LYS A 207 4.55 27.00 -5.04
N GLU A 208 3.44 26.87 -4.32
CA GLU A 208 3.36 26.01 -3.13
C GLU A 208 3.35 24.56 -3.62
N ILE A 209 4.38 23.80 -3.25
CA ILE A 209 4.51 22.38 -3.56
C ILE A 209 4.28 21.64 -2.25
N VAL A 210 3.19 20.88 -2.22
CA VAL A 210 2.89 19.95 -1.14
C VAL A 210 3.46 18.59 -1.52
N GLN A 211 4.40 18.09 -0.73
CA GLN A 211 4.99 16.78 -0.92
C GLN A 211 4.63 15.89 0.27
N ASP A 212 3.96 14.78 -0.03
CA ASP A 212 3.67 13.75 0.97
C ASP A 212 4.78 12.69 0.89
N VAL A 213 5.48 12.47 2.01
CA VAL A 213 6.62 11.53 2.13
C VAL A 213 6.40 10.67 3.35
N THR A 214 6.72 9.37 3.29
CA THR A 214 6.67 8.53 4.51
C THR A 214 7.97 8.63 5.31
N LEU A 215 7.92 8.35 6.61
CA LEU A 215 9.15 8.27 7.40
C LEU A 215 10.10 7.18 6.90
N HIS A 216 9.55 6.11 6.32
CA HIS A 216 10.34 5.06 5.71
C HIS A 216 11.12 5.54 4.49
N ASP A 217 10.53 6.40 3.65
CA ASP A 217 11.21 6.94 2.46
C ASP A 217 12.39 7.83 2.89
N LEU A 218 12.24 8.60 3.96
CA LEU A 218 13.32 9.38 4.56
C LEU A 218 14.41 8.48 5.15
N ASP A 219 14.03 7.42 5.87
CA ASP A 219 14.96 6.43 6.41
C ASP A 219 15.77 5.76 5.28
N ALA A 220 15.10 5.35 4.20
CA ALA A 220 15.71 4.67 3.06
C ALA A 220 16.64 5.60 2.25
N ALA A 221 16.22 6.84 1.99
CA ALA A 221 17.01 7.82 1.24
C ALA A 221 18.32 8.18 1.96
N ASN A 222 18.30 8.25 3.30
CA ASN A 222 19.50 8.53 4.09
C ASN A 222 20.38 7.28 4.29
N ALA A 223 19.79 6.08 4.36
CA ALA A 223 20.54 4.84 4.47
C ALA A 223 21.24 4.45 3.16
N HIS A 224 20.60 4.73 2.02
CA HIS A 224 21.13 4.50 0.67
C HIS A 224 21.03 5.78 -0.16
N PRO A 225 22.00 6.70 -0.07
CA PRO A 225 21.99 7.89 -0.89
C PRO A 225 22.05 7.52 -2.38
N GLN A 226 20.92 7.61 -3.06
CA GLN A 226 20.82 7.44 -4.52
C GLN A 226 21.41 8.67 -5.21
N GLY A 227 22.73 8.75 -5.30
CA GLY A 227 23.39 9.91 -5.90
C GLY A 227 24.92 9.93 -5.86
N GLY A 228 25.58 8.88 -5.37
CA GLY A 228 27.03 8.78 -5.47
C GLY A 228 27.47 8.63 -6.93
N GLN A 229 28.34 9.53 -7.40
CA GLN A 229 29.06 9.41 -8.69
C GLN A 229 30.10 8.27 -8.70
N ASP A 230 30.11 7.40 -7.69
CA ASP A 230 31.08 6.32 -7.58
C ASP A 230 30.63 5.11 -8.38
N ILE A 231 31.58 4.52 -9.13
CA ILE A 231 31.42 3.31 -9.94
C ILE A 231 30.82 2.15 -9.12
N LEU A 232 31.07 2.13 -7.81
CA LEU A 232 30.52 1.16 -6.86
C LEU A 232 29.02 1.37 -6.59
N SER A 233 28.55 2.62 -6.56
CA SER A 233 27.12 2.97 -6.41
C SER A 233 26.32 2.62 -7.65
N LEU A 234 26.91 2.79 -8.84
CA LEU A 234 26.31 2.36 -10.12
C LEU A 234 26.22 0.83 -10.24
N MET A 235 27.24 0.11 -9.79
CA MET A 235 27.18 -1.36 -9.71
C MET A 235 26.17 -1.85 -8.66
N GLY A 236 26.06 -1.16 -7.53
CA GLY A 236 25.07 -1.44 -6.48
C GLY A 236 23.63 -1.25 -6.95
N GLN A 237 23.36 -0.28 -7.83
CA GLN A 237 22.05 -0.07 -8.46
C GLN A 237 21.69 -1.14 -9.50
N MET A 238 22.70 -1.78 -10.11
CA MET A 238 22.49 -2.85 -11.10
C MET A 238 22.31 -4.24 -10.46
N MET A 239 22.72 -4.40 -9.19
CA MET A 239 22.44 -5.60 -8.40
C MET A 239 21.09 -5.48 -7.68
N LYS A 240 20.43 -6.62 -7.42
CA LYS A 240 19.20 -6.63 -6.62
C LYS A 240 19.47 -5.94 -5.26
N PRO A 241 18.72 -4.89 -4.89
CA PRO A 241 18.88 -4.25 -3.60
C PRO A 241 18.57 -5.28 -2.51
N ARG A 242 19.57 -5.58 -1.67
CA ARG A 242 19.36 -6.41 -0.47
C ARG A 242 18.66 -5.56 0.58
N LYS A 243 17.75 -6.16 1.35
CA LYS A 243 17.19 -5.46 2.51
C LYS A 243 18.28 -5.28 3.56
N THR A 244 18.72 -4.05 3.78
CA THR A 244 19.67 -3.70 4.82
C THR A 244 18.92 -3.20 6.06
N GLU A 245 19.32 -3.66 7.23
CA GLU A 245 18.77 -3.14 8.49
C GLU A 245 19.14 -1.66 8.67
N ILE A 246 18.16 -0.83 9.03
CA ILE A 246 18.39 0.58 9.31
C ILE A 246 18.71 0.72 10.80
N THR A 247 19.86 1.34 11.11
CA THR A 247 20.28 1.49 12.51
C THR A 247 19.36 2.43 13.29
N ASP A 248 19.14 2.13 14.57
CA ASP A 248 18.34 2.99 15.46
C ASP A 248 18.92 4.40 15.61
N LYS A 249 20.24 4.57 15.47
CA LYS A 249 20.89 5.89 15.52
C LYS A 249 20.42 6.78 14.38
N LEU A 250 20.40 6.26 13.15
CA LEU A 250 19.93 7.01 11.98
C LEU A 250 18.46 7.41 12.16
N ARG A 251 17.62 6.49 12.64
CA ARG A 251 16.21 6.76 12.93
C ARG A 251 16.00 7.84 13.99
N GLN A 252 16.84 7.87 15.02
CA GLN A 252 16.80 8.90 16.05
C GLN A 252 17.21 10.28 15.50
N GLU A 253 18.20 10.32 14.62
CA GLU A 253 18.61 11.56 13.94
C GLU A 253 17.51 12.07 13.01
N ILE A 254 16.90 11.20 12.21
CA ILE A 254 15.77 11.54 11.34
C ILE A 254 14.59 12.03 12.18
N ASN A 255 14.25 11.37 13.28
CA ASN A 255 13.20 11.83 14.18
C ASN A 255 13.45 13.24 14.73
N LYS A 256 14.71 13.58 15.05
CA LYS A 256 15.06 14.95 15.49
C LYS A 256 14.88 15.97 14.36
N VAL A 257 15.19 15.62 13.11
CA VAL A 257 14.97 16.50 11.96
C VAL A 257 13.48 16.69 11.71
N VAL A 258 12.71 15.60 11.70
CA VAL A 258 11.25 15.63 11.48
C VAL A 258 10.56 16.46 12.56
N ASN A 259 10.91 16.27 13.84
CA ASN A 259 10.33 17.06 14.93
C ASN A 259 10.64 18.56 14.75
N ARG A 260 11.86 18.92 14.33
CA ARG A 260 12.19 20.33 14.03
C ARG A 260 11.31 20.89 12.91
N TYR A 261 11.09 20.16 11.83
CA TYR A 261 10.21 20.62 10.74
C TYR A 261 8.74 20.75 11.15
N ILE A 262 8.29 19.93 12.10
CA ILE A 262 6.96 20.07 12.70
C ILE A 262 6.89 21.31 13.59
N ASP A 263 7.89 21.52 14.44
CA ASP A 263 7.97 22.67 15.35
C ASP A 263 8.07 24.02 14.58
N GLU A 264 8.77 24.02 13.44
CA GLU A 264 8.89 25.16 12.53
C GLU A 264 7.63 25.37 11.67
N GLY A 265 6.68 24.42 11.67
CA GLY A 265 5.46 24.49 10.88
C GLY A 265 5.64 24.27 9.37
N ILE A 266 6.81 23.76 8.95
CA ILE A 266 7.12 23.42 7.55
C ILE A 266 6.45 22.10 7.16
N ALA A 267 6.34 21.17 8.11
CA ALA A 267 5.81 19.85 7.89
C ALA A 267 4.67 19.52 8.86
N GLU A 268 3.67 18.78 8.36
CA GLU A 268 2.53 18.29 9.11
C GLU A 268 2.60 16.77 9.20
N LEU A 269 2.53 16.21 10.41
CA LEU A 269 2.51 14.77 10.60
C LEU A 269 1.11 14.22 10.28
N VAL A 270 1.04 13.25 9.37
CA VAL A 270 -0.19 12.56 8.99
C VAL A 270 -0.11 11.12 9.48
N PRO A 271 -0.78 10.76 10.59
CA PRO A 271 -0.83 9.37 11.05
C PRO A 271 -1.66 8.56 10.05
N GLY A 272 -1.08 7.50 9.53
CA GLY A 272 -1.76 6.58 8.64
C GLY A 272 -2.35 5.38 9.36
N VAL A 273 -2.62 4.35 8.56
CA VAL A 273 -3.20 3.09 9.01
C VAL A 273 -2.27 1.94 8.65
N LEU A 274 -1.91 1.13 9.66
CA LEU A 274 -1.20 -0.13 9.48
C LEU A 274 -2.21 -1.27 9.64
N PHE A 275 -2.49 -1.99 8.57
CA PHE A 275 -3.36 -3.16 8.60
C PHE A 275 -2.51 -4.43 8.66
N ILE A 276 -2.68 -5.24 9.71
CA ILE A 276 -1.99 -6.52 9.89
C ILE A 276 -3.01 -7.66 9.79
N ASP A 277 -2.98 -8.37 8.67
CA ASP A 277 -3.76 -9.58 8.46
C ASP A 277 -3.11 -10.78 9.14
N GLU A 278 -3.91 -11.76 9.54
CA GLU A 278 -3.47 -13.00 10.19
C GLU A 278 -2.55 -12.76 11.40
N VAL A 279 -2.93 -11.84 12.30
CA VAL A 279 -2.07 -11.43 13.44
C VAL A 279 -1.67 -12.61 14.36
N HIS A 280 -2.47 -13.68 14.42
CA HIS A 280 -2.16 -14.91 15.17
C HIS A 280 -0.91 -15.64 14.64
N MET A 281 -0.40 -15.24 13.49
CA MET A 281 0.86 -15.73 12.94
C MET A 281 2.09 -15.03 13.54
N LEU A 282 1.93 -13.94 14.30
CA LEU A 282 3.01 -13.25 15.00
C LEU A 282 3.44 -13.97 16.28
N ASP A 283 4.72 -13.85 16.62
CA ASP A 283 5.31 -14.39 17.85
C ASP A 283 5.22 -13.40 19.02
N MET A 284 5.45 -13.90 20.24
CA MET A 284 5.51 -13.07 21.46
C MET A 284 6.52 -11.91 21.39
N GLU A 285 7.65 -12.10 20.71
CA GLU A 285 8.64 -11.03 20.48
C GLU A 285 8.05 -9.88 19.65
N CYS A 286 7.25 -10.20 18.64
CA CYS A 286 6.59 -9.22 17.79
C CYS A 286 5.54 -8.44 18.58
N PHE A 287 4.73 -9.13 19.39
CA PHE A 287 3.74 -8.47 20.27
C PHE A 287 4.39 -7.56 21.32
N SER A 288 5.52 -7.98 21.91
CA SER A 288 6.28 -7.14 22.84
C SER A 288 6.78 -5.85 22.17
N TYR A 289 7.26 -5.96 20.92
CA TYR A 289 7.65 -4.79 20.12
C TYR A 289 6.44 -3.90 19.80
N LEU A 290 5.32 -4.48 19.38
CA LEU A 290 4.08 -3.76 19.05
C LEU A 290 3.57 -2.95 20.24
N ASN A 291 3.53 -3.54 21.44
CA ASN A 291 3.14 -2.84 22.67
C ASN A 291 3.97 -1.56 22.89
N ARG A 292 5.30 -1.65 22.74
CA ARG A 292 6.19 -0.50 22.87
C ARG A 292 5.99 0.53 21.75
N ALA A 293 5.77 0.08 20.52
CA ALA A 293 5.58 0.96 19.37
C ALA A 293 4.24 1.74 19.42
N LEU A 294 3.19 1.13 19.96
CA LEU A 294 1.87 1.73 20.15
C LEU A 294 1.86 2.81 21.25
N GLU A 295 2.77 2.74 22.21
CA GLU A 295 2.93 3.76 23.25
C GLU A 295 3.54 5.07 22.71
N SER A 296 4.15 5.04 21.52
CA SER A 296 4.73 6.22 20.89
C SER A 296 3.68 7.31 20.58
N SER A 297 4.08 8.57 20.64
CA SER A 297 3.22 9.71 20.29
C SER A 297 2.87 9.72 18.80
N ILE A 298 3.80 9.28 17.94
CA ILE A 298 3.71 9.28 16.47
C ILE A 298 3.23 7.94 15.90
N SER A 299 2.62 7.08 16.71
CA SER A 299 2.18 5.75 16.28
C SER A 299 0.99 5.84 15.32
N PRO A 300 0.98 5.12 14.19
CA PRO A 300 -0.17 5.04 13.29
C PRO A 300 -1.31 4.26 13.94
N ILE A 301 -2.51 4.34 13.35
CA ILE A 301 -3.63 3.49 13.76
C ILE A 301 -3.32 2.07 13.28
N VAL A 302 -3.27 1.11 14.18
CA VAL A 302 -3.03 -0.30 13.83
C VAL A 302 -4.36 -1.05 13.85
N ILE A 303 -4.68 -1.71 12.74
CA ILE A 303 -5.85 -2.58 12.58
C ILE A 303 -5.34 -4.02 12.45
N PHE A 304 -5.70 -4.87 13.42
CA PHE A 304 -5.43 -6.31 13.33
C PHE A 304 -6.62 -7.04 12.70
N ALA A 305 -6.36 -8.16 12.04
CA ALA A 305 -7.36 -9.13 11.56
C ALA A 305 -6.95 -10.56 11.94
N THR A 306 -7.92 -11.41 12.30
CA THR A 306 -7.66 -12.77 12.79
C THR A 306 -8.83 -13.71 12.68
N ASN A 307 -8.69 -14.72 11.84
CA ASN A 307 -9.71 -15.75 11.74
C ASN A 307 -9.63 -16.84 12.82
N ARG A 308 -8.80 -16.69 13.88
CA ARG A 308 -8.64 -17.70 14.94
C ARG A 308 -9.37 -17.32 16.22
N GLY A 309 -10.01 -18.32 16.83
CA GLY A 309 -10.77 -18.18 18.07
C GLY A 309 -9.91 -18.23 19.33
N ILE A 310 -9.54 -19.42 19.79
CA ILE A 310 -8.57 -19.63 20.86
C ILE A 310 -7.39 -20.39 20.24
N CYS A 311 -6.18 -19.85 20.35
CA CYS A 311 -4.97 -20.51 19.89
C CYS A 311 -3.77 -20.14 20.75
N ASN A 312 -2.70 -20.90 20.62
CA ASN A 312 -1.45 -20.60 21.32
C ASN A 312 -0.79 -19.37 20.69
N VAL A 313 -0.25 -18.48 21.52
CA VAL A 313 0.64 -17.42 21.05
C VAL A 313 1.92 -18.07 20.55
N ARG A 314 2.29 -17.84 19.29
CA ARG A 314 3.50 -18.45 18.73
C ARG A 314 4.74 -18.06 19.52
N GLY A 315 5.63 -19.04 19.72
CA GLY A 315 6.80 -18.92 20.59
C GLY A 315 6.52 -19.20 22.08
N THR A 316 5.27 -19.51 22.45
CA THR A 316 4.90 -19.88 23.83
C THR A 316 3.89 -21.03 23.84
N ASP A 317 3.75 -21.68 24.99
CA ASP A 317 2.69 -22.67 25.24
C ASP A 317 1.40 -22.03 25.79
N MET A 318 1.34 -20.70 25.86
CA MET A 318 0.21 -19.97 26.41
C MET A 318 -0.94 -19.93 25.40
N THR A 319 -2.11 -20.43 25.82
CA THR A 319 -3.35 -20.29 25.07
C THR A 319 -3.93 -18.90 25.34
N SER A 320 -4.29 -18.19 24.27
CA SER A 320 -4.97 -16.90 24.39
C SER A 320 -6.11 -16.74 23.37
N PRO A 321 -7.10 -15.88 23.66
CA PRO A 321 -8.05 -15.45 22.64
C PRO A 321 -7.30 -14.84 21.46
N HIS A 322 -7.66 -15.26 20.25
CA HIS A 322 -7.13 -14.80 18.98
C HIS A 322 -5.62 -15.00 18.76
N GLY A 323 -4.93 -15.71 19.66
CA GLY A 323 -3.47 -15.83 19.64
C GLY A 323 -2.76 -14.53 19.98
N ILE A 324 -3.45 -13.60 20.65
CA ILE A 324 -2.91 -12.31 21.07
C ILE A 324 -2.67 -12.35 22.59
N PRO A 325 -1.54 -11.85 23.09
CA PRO A 325 -1.29 -11.71 24.52
C PRO A 325 -2.33 -10.83 25.23
N VAL A 326 -2.70 -11.18 26.47
CA VAL A 326 -3.80 -10.52 27.21
C VAL A 326 -3.50 -9.03 27.46
N ASP A 327 -2.24 -8.69 27.69
CA ASP A 327 -1.73 -7.33 27.85
C ASP A 327 -2.00 -6.42 26.64
N LEU A 328 -1.90 -6.97 25.42
CA LEU A 328 -2.27 -6.23 24.23
C LEU A 328 -3.79 -6.23 24.05
N LEU A 329 -4.47 -7.36 24.28
CA LEU A 329 -5.93 -7.50 24.14
C LEU A 329 -6.71 -6.46 24.96
N ASP A 330 -6.28 -6.18 26.19
CA ASP A 330 -6.94 -5.20 27.06
C ASP A 330 -6.88 -3.76 26.51
N ARG A 331 -5.96 -3.49 25.57
CA ARG A 331 -5.80 -2.19 24.89
C ARG A 331 -6.58 -2.10 23.57
N LEU A 332 -7.13 -3.22 23.09
CA LEU A 332 -7.79 -3.29 21.78
C LEU A 332 -9.29 -3.07 21.91
N VAL A 333 -9.85 -2.24 21.03
CA VAL A 333 -11.30 -2.27 20.76
C VAL A 333 -11.56 -3.46 19.86
N ILE A 334 -12.40 -4.41 20.30
CA ILE A 334 -12.78 -5.58 19.51
C ILE A 334 -14.14 -5.34 18.88
N ILE A 335 -14.18 -5.32 17.55
CA ILE A 335 -15.44 -5.32 16.82
C ILE A 335 -15.67 -6.73 16.26
N ARG A 336 -16.94 -7.15 16.15
CA ARG A 336 -17.34 -8.51 15.76
C ARG A 336 -18.08 -8.49 14.44
N THR A 337 -17.83 -9.49 13.59
CA THR A 337 -18.57 -9.70 12.35
C THR A 337 -19.47 -10.90 12.45
N GLU A 338 -20.61 -10.76 11.80
CA GLU A 338 -21.60 -11.82 11.70
C GLU A 338 -21.48 -12.51 10.35
N THR A 339 -21.95 -13.75 10.30
CA THR A 339 -21.99 -14.52 9.06
C THR A 339 -23.12 -14.01 8.19
N TYR A 340 -22.87 -13.91 6.89
CA TYR A 340 -23.89 -13.49 5.93
C TYR A 340 -25.08 -14.45 5.88
N GLY A 341 -26.27 -13.89 5.71
CA GLY A 341 -27.47 -14.63 5.33
C GLY A 341 -27.50 -14.99 3.84
N PRO A 342 -28.37 -15.91 3.40
CA PRO A 342 -28.47 -16.32 1.99
C PRO A 342 -28.84 -15.13 1.08
N THR A 343 -29.72 -14.24 1.52
CA THR A 343 -30.12 -13.04 0.77
C THR A 343 -28.93 -12.08 0.56
N GLU A 344 -28.10 -11.89 1.57
CA GLU A 344 -26.90 -11.03 1.49
C GLU A 344 -25.84 -11.66 0.59
N MET A 345 -25.66 -12.99 0.65
CA MET A 345 -24.75 -13.70 -0.26
C MET A 345 -25.14 -13.51 -1.72
N ILE A 346 -26.43 -13.65 -2.05
CA ILE A 346 -26.94 -13.43 -3.42
C ILE A 346 -26.65 -11.99 -3.87
N GLN A 347 -26.86 -10.99 -3.01
CA GLN A 347 -26.55 -9.58 -3.33
C GLN A 347 -25.05 -9.37 -3.58
N ILE A 348 -24.18 -9.94 -2.74
CA ILE A 348 -22.72 -9.85 -2.93
C ILE A 348 -22.32 -10.49 -4.26
N MET A 349 -22.90 -11.64 -4.60
CA MET A 349 -22.63 -12.32 -5.87
C MET A 349 -23.15 -11.53 -7.07
N ALA A 350 -24.31 -10.89 -6.96
CA ALA A 350 -24.84 -10.02 -8.01
C ALA A 350 -23.92 -8.81 -8.26
N ILE A 351 -23.43 -8.16 -7.20
CA ILE A 351 -22.44 -7.07 -7.32
C ILE A 351 -21.17 -7.59 -7.98
N ARG A 352 -20.68 -8.78 -7.59
CA ARG A 352 -19.47 -9.36 -8.21
C ARG A 352 -19.67 -9.66 -9.69
N ALA A 353 -20.80 -10.24 -10.07
CA ALA A 353 -21.14 -10.50 -11.46
C ALA A 353 -21.20 -9.21 -12.29
N GLN A 354 -21.74 -8.13 -11.73
CA GLN A 354 -21.75 -6.82 -12.38
C GLN A 354 -20.34 -6.25 -12.58
N VAL A 355 -19.46 -6.38 -11.59
CA VAL A 355 -18.06 -5.93 -11.68
C VAL A 355 -17.27 -6.73 -12.72
N GLU A 356 -17.57 -8.03 -12.87
CA GLU A 356 -16.96 -8.90 -13.89
C GLU A 356 -17.69 -8.84 -15.25
N GLU A 357 -18.70 -7.97 -15.40
CA GLU A 357 -19.52 -7.83 -16.61
C GLU A 357 -20.17 -9.15 -17.08
N LEU A 358 -20.55 -10.01 -16.12
CA LEU A 358 -21.18 -11.30 -16.38
C LEU A 358 -22.71 -11.21 -16.35
N VAL A 359 -23.36 -11.79 -17.35
CA VAL A 359 -24.83 -11.88 -17.41
C VAL A 359 -25.27 -13.21 -16.83
N ILE A 360 -26.04 -13.18 -15.73
CA ILE A 360 -26.47 -14.36 -14.98
C ILE A 360 -28.01 -14.33 -14.84
N ASP A 361 -28.68 -15.48 -14.96
CA ASP A 361 -30.10 -15.58 -14.60
C ASP A 361 -30.34 -15.55 -13.08
N GLU A 362 -31.55 -15.15 -12.68
CA GLU A 362 -31.95 -15.12 -11.27
C GLU A 362 -31.94 -16.52 -10.65
N GLU A 363 -32.23 -17.56 -11.44
CA GLU A 363 -32.22 -18.94 -10.98
C GLU A 363 -30.81 -19.43 -10.64
N SER A 364 -29.78 -19.14 -11.46
CA SER A 364 -28.41 -19.49 -11.11
C SER A 364 -27.89 -18.67 -9.95
N LEU A 365 -28.27 -17.40 -9.82
CA LEU A 365 -27.89 -16.59 -8.66
C LEU A 365 -28.46 -17.18 -7.35
N ALA A 366 -29.72 -17.63 -7.36
CA ALA A 366 -30.31 -18.32 -6.22
C ALA A 366 -29.57 -19.64 -5.91
N TYR A 367 -29.28 -20.44 -6.94
CA TYR A 367 -28.55 -21.70 -6.79
C TYR A 367 -27.11 -21.50 -6.27
N LEU A 368 -26.41 -20.48 -6.76
CA LEU A 368 -25.09 -20.09 -6.26
C LEU A 368 -25.14 -19.62 -4.80
N GLY A 369 -26.22 -18.95 -4.39
CA GLY A 369 -26.48 -18.60 -2.99
C GLY A 369 -26.60 -19.84 -2.09
N GLU A 370 -27.30 -20.88 -2.54
CA GLU A 370 -27.39 -22.17 -1.84
C GLU A 370 -26.02 -22.85 -1.73
N ILE A 371 -25.24 -22.88 -2.82
CA ILE A 371 -23.86 -23.39 -2.82
C ILE A 371 -23.00 -22.61 -1.83
N GLY A 372 -23.13 -21.27 -1.81
CA GLY A 372 -22.41 -20.40 -0.87
C GLY A 372 -22.71 -20.73 0.59
N GLN A 373 -23.97 -21.07 0.91
CA GLN A 373 -24.39 -21.47 2.25
C GLN A 373 -23.86 -22.87 2.64
N GLN A 374 -23.85 -23.82 1.72
CA GLN A 374 -23.36 -25.19 1.97
C GLN A 374 -21.82 -25.24 2.08
N ALA A 375 -21.14 -24.59 1.14
CA ALA A 375 -19.68 -24.57 1.02
C ALA A 375 -19.09 -23.30 1.66
N SER A 376 -18.86 -22.26 0.86
CA SER A 376 -18.41 -20.94 1.30
C SER A 376 -18.72 -19.86 0.26
N LEU A 377 -18.86 -18.60 0.69
CA LEU A 377 -19.01 -17.45 -0.21
C LEU A 377 -17.84 -17.35 -1.20
N ARG A 378 -16.61 -17.57 -0.73
CA ARG A 378 -15.41 -17.54 -1.60
C ARG A 378 -15.48 -18.61 -2.69
N HIS A 379 -15.90 -19.82 -2.35
CA HIS A 379 -16.08 -20.89 -3.33
C HIS A 379 -17.14 -20.52 -4.36
N ALA A 380 -18.32 -20.07 -3.92
CA ALA A 380 -19.40 -19.65 -4.82
C ALA A 380 -18.97 -18.51 -5.77
N LEU A 381 -18.23 -17.52 -5.28
CA LEU A 381 -17.67 -16.45 -6.11
C LEU A 381 -16.66 -16.98 -7.15
N GLN A 382 -15.84 -17.96 -6.78
CA GLN A 382 -14.87 -18.58 -7.70
C GLN A 382 -15.52 -19.41 -8.79
N LEU A 383 -16.76 -19.88 -8.62
CA LEU A 383 -17.50 -20.62 -9.65
C LEU A 383 -18.01 -19.70 -10.78
N LEU A 384 -18.12 -18.39 -10.55
CA LEU A 384 -18.63 -17.44 -11.54
C LEU A 384 -17.79 -17.41 -12.83
N SER A 385 -16.46 -17.29 -12.70
CA SER A 385 -15.60 -17.17 -13.88
C SER A 385 -15.55 -18.46 -14.71
N PRO A 386 -15.41 -19.67 -14.13
CA PRO A 386 -15.54 -20.91 -14.89
C PRO A 386 -16.94 -21.11 -15.49
N ALA A 387 -18.01 -20.74 -14.78
CA ALA A 387 -19.38 -20.82 -15.32
C ALA A 387 -19.57 -19.92 -16.55
N SER A 388 -18.94 -18.74 -16.56
CA SER A 388 -18.91 -17.89 -17.76
C SER A 388 -18.19 -18.55 -18.94
N ILE A 389 -17.09 -19.25 -18.68
CA ILE A 389 -16.32 -19.93 -19.73
C ILE A 389 -17.14 -21.10 -20.31
N VAL A 390 -17.81 -21.88 -19.47
CA VAL A 390 -18.69 -22.98 -19.92
C VAL A 390 -19.86 -22.44 -20.74
N ALA A 391 -20.52 -21.38 -20.27
CA ALA A 391 -21.59 -20.73 -21.02
C ALA A 391 -21.12 -20.29 -22.42
N ARG A 392 -19.97 -19.59 -22.51
CA ARG A 392 -19.39 -19.15 -23.80
C ARG A 392 -19.01 -20.32 -24.70
N THR A 393 -18.47 -21.40 -24.13
CA THR A 393 -18.14 -22.63 -24.86
C THR A 393 -19.39 -23.28 -25.46
N ASN A 394 -20.51 -23.20 -24.73
CA ASN A 394 -21.83 -23.63 -25.20
C ASN A 394 -22.51 -22.60 -26.13
N GLY A 395 -21.80 -21.55 -26.56
CA GLY A 395 -22.30 -20.51 -27.47
C GLY A 395 -23.28 -19.53 -26.84
N ARG A 396 -23.30 -19.41 -25.51
CA ARG A 396 -24.19 -18.52 -24.74
C ARG A 396 -23.38 -17.48 -23.97
N ASP A 397 -23.84 -16.22 -23.98
CA ASP A 397 -23.22 -15.17 -23.14
C ASP A 397 -23.84 -15.09 -21.74
N LYS A 398 -25.01 -15.72 -21.56
CA LYS A 398 -25.74 -15.75 -20.29
C LYS A 398 -25.47 -17.07 -19.55
N ILE A 399 -25.07 -16.96 -18.29
CA ILE A 399 -24.88 -18.10 -17.38
C ILE A 399 -26.24 -18.65 -16.97
N CYS A 400 -26.42 -19.96 -17.14
CA CYS A 400 -27.60 -20.71 -16.71
C CYS A 400 -27.25 -21.73 -15.64
N LYS A 401 -28.28 -22.24 -14.96
CA LYS A 401 -28.11 -23.16 -13.83
C LYS A 401 -27.35 -24.43 -14.20
N SER A 402 -27.58 -24.94 -15.42
CA SER A 402 -26.86 -26.09 -15.96
C SER A 402 -25.34 -25.89 -16.00
N ASP A 403 -24.90 -24.68 -16.35
CA ASP A 403 -23.47 -24.36 -16.43
C ASP A 403 -22.85 -24.32 -15.02
N VAL A 404 -23.59 -23.80 -14.03
CA VAL A 404 -23.16 -23.80 -12.62
C VAL A 404 -23.11 -25.22 -12.05
N GLU A 405 -24.10 -26.06 -12.35
CA GLU A 405 -24.12 -27.47 -11.92
C GLU A 405 -22.93 -28.26 -12.48
N GLU A 406 -22.62 -28.06 -13.77
CA GLU A 406 -21.46 -28.66 -14.43
C GLU A 406 -20.16 -28.22 -13.76
N VAL A 407 -19.99 -26.92 -13.53
CA VAL A 407 -18.78 -26.37 -12.89
C VAL A 407 -18.66 -26.85 -11.43
N ASN A 408 -19.78 -26.92 -10.70
CA ASN A 408 -19.79 -27.41 -9.31
C ASN A 408 -19.40 -28.90 -9.23
N ALA A 409 -19.71 -29.70 -10.26
CA ALA A 409 -19.26 -31.09 -10.34
C ALA A 409 -17.74 -31.21 -10.63
N LEU A 410 -17.18 -30.27 -11.41
CA LEU A 410 -15.77 -30.25 -11.78
C LEU A 410 -14.88 -29.69 -10.65
N TYR A 411 -15.33 -28.65 -9.96
CA TYR A 411 -14.56 -27.95 -8.92
C TYR A 411 -15.14 -28.24 -7.54
N LEU A 412 -14.55 -29.25 -6.87
CA LEU A 412 -14.95 -29.62 -5.52
C LEU A 412 -14.59 -28.53 -4.50
N ASP A 413 -15.50 -28.29 -3.55
CA ASP A 413 -15.23 -27.45 -2.40
C ASP A 413 -14.27 -28.13 -1.41
N ALA A 414 -13.66 -27.32 -0.53
CA ALA A 414 -12.67 -27.82 0.43
C ALA A 414 -13.22 -28.88 1.40
N LYS A 415 -14.52 -28.83 1.77
CA LYS A 415 -15.12 -29.83 2.67
C LYS A 415 -15.33 -31.14 1.95
N SER A 416 -15.85 -31.10 0.72
CA SER A 416 -16.00 -32.31 -0.12
C SER A 416 -14.65 -32.93 -0.45
N SER A 417 -13.65 -32.12 -0.76
CA SER A 417 -12.27 -32.58 -0.99
C SER A 417 -11.66 -33.24 0.26
N ALA A 418 -11.81 -32.63 1.44
CA ALA A 418 -11.32 -33.22 2.69
C ALA A 418 -12.00 -34.55 3.02
N ARG A 419 -13.32 -34.67 2.76
CA ARG A 419 -14.06 -35.92 2.93
C ARG A 419 -13.53 -37.02 2.01
N LEU A 420 -13.33 -36.70 0.73
CA LEU A 420 -12.78 -37.65 -0.24
C LEU A 420 -11.38 -38.12 0.16
N LEU A 421 -10.53 -37.22 0.64
CA LEU A 421 -9.19 -37.54 1.11
C LEU A 421 -9.21 -38.45 2.35
N GLN A 422 -10.17 -38.23 3.26
CA GLN A 422 -10.37 -39.09 4.43
C GLN A 422 -10.86 -40.49 4.03
N GLU A 423 -11.77 -40.60 3.07
CA GLU A 423 -12.27 -41.88 2.55
C GLU A 423 -11.17 -42.67 1.84
N GLN A 424 -10.27 -41.98 1.13
CA GLN A 424 -9.18 -42.58 0.36
C GLN A 424 -7.82 -42.54 1.06
N HIS A 425 -7.79 -42.40 2.39
CA HIS A 425 -6.57 -42.18 3.18
C HIS A 425 -5.43 -43.18 2.86
N GLU A 426 -5.74 -44.44 2.55
CA GLU A 426 -4.75 -45.49 2.21
C GLU A 426 -3.96 -45.21 0.93
N ARG A 427 -4.47 -44.34 0.05
CA ARG A 427 -3.83 -43.97 -1.23
C ARG A 427 -2.95 -42.73 -1.12
N TYR A 428 -3.03 -42.00 -0.01
CA TYR A 428 -2.30 -40.76 0.20
C TYR A 428 -1.18 -40.95 1.23
N ILE A 429 -0.09 -40.21 1.03
CA ILE A 429 1.03 -40.21 1.97
C ILE A 429 0.57 -39.45 3.22
N THR A 430 0.58 -40.14 4.35
CA THR A 430 0.38 -39.56 5.69
C THR A 430 1.58 -38.77 6.17
#